data_AF-A0A2X2JTG8-F1
#
_entry.id   AF-A0A2X2JTG8-F1
#
_cell.length_a   1.000
_cell.length_b   1.000
_cell.length_c   1.000
_cell.angle_alpha   90.00
_cell.angle_beta   90.00
_cell.angle_gamma   90.00
#
_symmetry.space_group_name_H-M   'P 1'
#
loop_
_entity.id
_entity.type
_entity.pdbx_description
1 polymer ?
#
loop_
_entity_poly.entity_id
_entity_poly.type
_entity_poly.pdbx_seq_one_letter_code
_entity_poly.pdbx_strand_id
1 'polypeptide(L)' 'MYGDNQNTEIVDKLVEIFWPGPLNIILKNKTSYNYMLNNSDSIAIGCVQNKTMRRFISYINSPIAITSANISGNCQ' A
#
# COMPACT_ATOMS: atom_id res chain seq x y z
N MET A 1 -6.70 4.53 9.44
CA MET A 1 -5.54 4.41 8.53
C MET A 1 -4.76 3.14 8.87
N TYR A 2 -4.15 2.48 7.89
CA TYR A 2 -3.42 1.22 8.07
C TYR A 2 -2.00 1.39 8.67
N GLY A 3 -1.57 2.63 8.96
CA GLY A 3 -0.30 2.87 9.63
C GLY A 3 -0.26 4.17 10.43
N ASP A 4 0.78 4.31 11.24
CA ASP A 4 1.09 5.47 12.08
C ASP A 4 2.25 6.28 11.53
N ASN A 5 2.26 7.58 11.78
CA ASN A 5 3.39 8.44 11.51
C ASN A 5 3.36 9.73 12.35
N GLN A 6 4.53 10.33 12.56
CA GLN A 6 4.68 11.57 13.33
C GLN A 6 4.30 12.84 12.53
N ASN A 7 4.30 12.76 11.19
CA ASN A 7 4.12 13.90 10.28
C ASN A 7 2.86 13.74 9.43
N THR A 8 1.70 13.62 10.08
CA THR A 8 0.44 13.27 9.38
C THR A 8 0.10 14.25 8.27
N GLU A 9 0.36 15.54 8.49
CA GLU A 9 0.13 16.60 7.50
C GLU A 9 0.93 16.40 6.20
N ILE A 10 2.17 15.91 6.30
CA ILE A 10 3.00 15.64 5.11
C ILE A 10 2.45 14.43 4.36
N VAL A 11 2.06 13.38 5.09
CA VAL A 11 1.47 12.17 4.51
C VAL A 11 0.16 12.51 3.79
N ASP A 12 -0.70 13.32 4.40
CA ASP A 12 -1.96 13.75 3.80
C ASP A 12 -1.73 14.54 2.51
N LYS A 13 -0.80 15.50 2.50
CA LYS A 13 -0.40 16.23 1.28
C LYS A 13 0.10 15.30 0.17
N LEU A 14 0.92 14.30 0.51
CA LEU A 14 1.40 13.33 -0.46
C LEU A 14 0.26 12.47 -1.01
N VAL A 15 -0.66 12.03 -0.17
CA VAL A 15 -1.85 11.26 -0.58
C VAL A 15 -2.72 12.10 -1.51
N GLU A 16 -3.02 13.35 -1.15
CA GLU A 16 -3.84 14.25 -1.97
C GLU A 16 -3.26 14.49 -3.37
N ILE A 17 -1.93 14.63 -3.47
CA ILE A 17 -1.25 14.93 -4.73
C ILE A 17 -1.05 13.67 -5.58
N PHE A 18 -0.62 12.56 -4.96
CA PHE A 18 -0.12 11.40 -5.69
C PHE A 18 -1.09 10.22 -5.70
N TRP A 19 -2.17 10.21 -4.93
CA TRP A 19 -3.14 9.12 -4.92
C TRP A 19 -4.47 9.54 -5.56
N PRO A 20 -5.04 8.73 -6.48
CA PRO A 20 -4.52 7.46 -7.01
C PRO A 20 -3.32 7.64 -7.95
N GLY A 21 -2.26 6.85 -7.77
CA GLY A 21 -1.02 7.01 -8.52
C GLY A 21 0.07 6.00 -8.14
N PRO A 22 1.32 6.25 -8.56
CA PRO A 22 2.43 5.30 -8.42
C PRO A 22 3.18 5.40 -7.08
N LEU A 23 2.72 6.23 -6.14
CA LEU A 23 3.40 6.43 -4.87
C LEU A 23 2.97 5.40 -3.84
N ASN A 24 3.93 4.72 -3.21
CA ASN A 24 3.72 3.95 -1.98
C ASN A 24 4.34 4.71 -0.80
N ILE A 25 3.65 4.74 0.33
CA ILE A 25 4.11 5.39 1.57
C ILE A 25 4.37 4.30 2.60
N ILE A 26 5.55 4.33 3.23
CA ILE A 26 5.92 3.42 4.32
C ILE A 26 5.52 4.07 5.64
N LEU A 27 4.73 3.36 6.44
CA LEU A 27 4.22 3.81 7.73
C LEU A 27 4.48 2.74 8.79
N LYS A 28 4.47 3.11 10.08
CA LYS A 28 4.50 2.12 11.16
C LYS A 28 3.21 1.30 11.14
N ASN A 29 3.30 -0.02 11.13
CA ASN A 29 2.13 -0.89 11.04
C ASN A 29 1.23 -0.75 12.29
N LYS A 30 -0.07 -0.62 12.06
CA LYS A 30 -1.13 -0.62 13.08
C LYS A 30 -2.18 -1.72 12.84
N THR A 31 -1.94 -2.61 11.88
CA THR A 31 -2.88 -3.64 11.44
C THR A 31 -2.55 -5.01 12.04
N SER A 32 -3.50 -5.94 11.92
CA SER A 32 -3.28 -7.35 12.23
C SER A 32 -2.53 -8.12 11.12
N TYR A 33 -2.11 -7.47 10.03
CA TYR A 33 -1.49 -8.12 8.86
C TYR A 33 0.01 -8.42 9.02
N ASN A 34 0.48 -8.68 10.25
CA ASN A 34 1.91 -8.89 10.55
C ASN A 34 2.55 -10.02 9.73
N TYR A 35 1.77 -11.06 9.37
CA TYR A 35 2.23 -12.19 8.58
C TYR A 35 2.72 -11.80 7.17
N MET A 36 2.33 -10.63 6.66
CA MET A 36 2.69 -10.14 5.33
C MET A 36 3.97 -9.29 5.34
N LEU A 37 4.45 -8.90 6.52
CA LEU A 37 5.47 -7.87 6.68
C LEU A 37 6.88 -8.44 6.86
N ASN A 38 7.06 -9.76 6.80
CA ASN A 38 8.35 -10.41 6.97
C ASN A 38 9.11 -9.93 8.23
N ASN A 39 8.41 -9.91 9.37
CA ASN A 39 8.89 -9.40 10.67
C ASN A 39 9.23 -7.89 10.71
N SER A 40 8.79 -7.11 9.72
CA SER A 40 8.89 -5.64 9.76
C SER A 40 7.76 -5.03 10.60
N ASP A 41 8.11 -4.02 11.40
CA ASP A 41 7.14 -3.16 12.10
C ASP A 41 6.52 -2.09 11.19
N SER A 42 6.91 -2.05 9.92
CA SER A 42 6.47 -1.06 8.93
C SER A 42 5.72 -1.70 7.78
N ILE A 43 4.72 -0.98 7.26
CA ILE A 43 3.87 -1.38 6.15
C ILE A 43 3.94 -0.34 5.02
N ALA A 44 4.05 -0.80 3.77
CA ALA A 44 3.94 0.05 2.59
C ALA A 44 2.49 0.02 2.08
N ILE A 45 1.89 1.20 1.89
CA ILE A 45 0.50 1.35 1.42
C ILE A 45 0.50 2.29 0.21
N GLY A 46 -0.37 2.00 -0.76
CA GLY A 46 -0.55 2.81 -1.97
C GLY A 46 -1.97 2.71 -2.50
N CYS A 47 -2.40 3.72 -3.26
CA CYS A 47 -3.65 3.68 -4.03
C CYS A 47 -3.33 3.67 -5.52
N VAL A 48 -3.47 2.51 -6.16
CA VAL A 48 -3.07 2.31 -7.56
C VAL A 48 -3.91 3.15 -8.54
N GLN A 49 -3.27 3.73 -9.55
CA GLN A 49 -3.95 4.54 -10.59
C GLN A 49 -4.87 3.71 -11.50
N ASN A 50 -4.64 2.40 -11.63
CA ASN A 50 -5.42 1.53 -12.51
C ASN A 50 -6.87 1.40 -12.02
N LYS A 51 -7.83 1.85 -12.85
CA LYS A 51 -9.28 1.82 -12.53
C LYS A 51 -9.81 0.40 -12.33
N THR A 52 -9.37 -0.56 -13.13
CA THR A 52 -9.77 -1.97 -13.02
C THR A 52 -9.34 -2.56 -11.69
N MET A 53 -8.10 -2.30 -11.26
CA MET A 53 -7.60 -2.73 -9.95
C MET A 53 -8.38 -2.11 -8.80
N ARG A 54 -8.67 -0.80 -8.84
CA ARG A 54 -9.49 -0.17 -7.79
C ARG A 54 -10.90 -0.74 -7.73
N ARG A 55 -11.51 -1.04 -8.88
CA ARG A 55 -12.83 -1.70 -8.94
C ARG A 55 -12.76 -3.12 -8.37
N PHE A 56 -11.73 -3.88 -8.70
CA PHE A 56 -11.50 -5.21 -8.13
C PHE A 56 -11.37 -5.16 -6.60
N ILE A 57 -10.52 -4.26 -6.08
CA ILE A 57 -10.35 -4.03 -4.63
C ILE A 57 -11.69 -3.65 -3.98
N SER A 58 -12.51 -2.83 -4.64
CA SER A 58 -13.83 -2.43 -4.11
C SER A 58 -14.81 -3.59 -3.94
N TYR A 59 -14.72 -4.64 -4.78
CA TYR A 59 -15.54 -5.84 -4.63
C TYR A 59 -15.07 -6.75 -3.49
N ILE A 60 -13.76 -6.75 -3.19
CA ILE A 60 -13.17 -7.52 -2.10
C ILE A 60 -13.45 -6.88 -0.74
N ASN A 61 -13.64 -5.56 -0.70
CA ASN A 61 -13.90 -4.78 0.51
C ASN A 61 -12.80 -4.96 1.60
N SER A 62 -11.56 -5.17 1.16
CA SER A 62 -10.37 -5.35 2.00
C SER A 62 -9.13 -4.87 1.24
N PRO A 63 -8.06 -4.39 1.92
CA PRO A 63 -6.78 -4.13 1.26
C PRO A 63 -6.21 -5.41 0.64
N ILE A 64 -5.46 -5.24 -0.44
CA ILE A 64 -4.79 -6.33 -1.14
C ILE A 64 -3.30 -6.05 -1.08
N ALA A 65 -2.52 -6.97 -0.52
CA ALA A 65 -1.08 -6.92 -0.75
C ALA A 65 -0.76 -7.51 -2.12
N ILE A 66 0.10 -6.82 -2.83
CA ILE A 66 0.52 -7.18 -4.17
C ILE A 66 2.03 -7.01 -4.27
N THR A 67 2.67 -7.94 -4.96
CA THR A 67 4.06 -7.81 -5.43
C THR A 67 4.05 -7.77 -6.96
N SER A 68 5.21 -7.59 -7.57
CA SER A 68 5.32 -7.81 -9.00
C SER A 68 4.90 -9.26 -9.34
N ALA A 69 4.15 -9.40 -10.44
CA ALA A 69 3.56 -10.68 -10.86
C ALA A 69 4.54 -11.51 -11.71
N ASN A 70 5.78 -11.64 -11.24
CA ASN A 70 6.84 -12.41 -11.88
C ASN A 70 7.44 -13.42 -10.90
N ILE A 71 8.07 -14.46 -11.44
CA ILE A 71 8.88 -15.37 -10.64
C ILE A 71 10.07 -14.59 -10.06
N SER A 72 10.31 -14.73 -8.76
CA SER A 72 11.42 -14.07 -8.06
C SER A 72 12.75 -14.36 -8.76
N GLY A 73 13.54 -13.31 -9.01
CA GLY A 73 14.82 -13.41 -9.71
C GLY A 73 14.71 -13.40 -11.23
N ASN A 74 13.51 -13.38 -11.81
CA ASN A 74 13.31 -13.25 -13.25
C ASN A 74 12.79 -11.85 -13.59
N CYS A 75 13.49 -11.17 -14.49
CA CYS A 75 13.01 -9.99 -15.20
C CYS A 75 12.65 -10.44 -16.62
N GLN A 76 11.40 -10.83 -16.85
CA GLN A 76 10.85 -10.96 -18.20
C GLN A 76 9.82 -9.87 -18.42
#